data_AF-A0A7S0TKE0-F1
#
_entry.id   AF-A0A7S0TKE0-F1
#
_cell.length_a   1.000
_cell.length_b   1.000
_cell.length_c   1.000
_cell.angle_alpha   90.00
_cell.angle_beta   90.00
_cell.angle_gamma   90.00
#
_symmetry.space_group_name_H-M   'P 1'
#
loop_
_entity.id
_entity.type
_entity.pdbx_description
1 polymer ?
#
loop_
_entity_poly.entity_id
_entity_poly.type
_entity_poly.pdbx_seq_one_letter_code
_entity_poly.pdbx_strand_id
1 'polypeptide(L)'
;QDQLNAVGLGRFQLFVALGAGLFVVGDGMEMAAVSMLSKALMFEWGVTWKELALLGSIIFAGYIVGNIWGGYCSDRFGRRWALFAFGVVFLFGGFCSVVSYSFTVFAISRFVTGVGIGAAAGSASSL
;
A
#
# COMPACT_ATOMS: atom_id res chain seq x y z
N GLN A 1 -4.39 21.60 -26.17
CA GLN A 1 -4.60 21.82 -24.73
C GLN A 1 -6.07 21.94 -24.35
N ASP A 2 -6.91 22.69 -25.06
CA ASP A 2 -8.29 23.01 -24.62
C ASP A 2 -9.31 21.87 -24.69
N GLN A 3 -9.08 20.81 -25.48
CA GLN A 3 -9.99 19.65 -25.53
C GLN A 3 -9.84 18.68 -24.35
N LEU A 4 -8.73 18.74 -23.61
CA LEU A 4 -8.55 17.97 -22.37
C LEU A 4 -9.38 18.57 -21.21
N ASN A 5 -9.56 19.89 -21.17
CA ASN A 5 -10.38 20.58 -20.17
C ASN A 5 -11.90 20.50 -20.44
N ALA A 6 -12.30 20.07 -21.64
CA ALA A 6 -13.71 19.92 -22.02
C ALA A 6 -14.34 18.63 -21.45
N VAL A 7 -13.52 17.66 -21.04
CA VAL A 7 -13.98 16.49 -20.30
C VAL A 7 -14.03 16.88 -18.81
N GLY A 8 -15.08 17.59 -18.41
CA GLY A 8 -15.28 17.93 -17.00
C GLY A 8 -15.17 16.69 -16.12
N LEU A 9 -14.69 16.85 -14.88
CA LEU A 9 -14.55 15.78 -13.88
C LEU A 9 -15.86 15.00 -13.75
N GLY A 10 -15.95 13.88 -14.45
CA GLY A 10 -17.11 13.00 -14.36
C GLY A 10 -17.22 12.47 -12.94
N ARG A 11 -18.45 12.23 -12.45
CA ARG A 11 -18.69 11.66 -11.11
C ARG A 11 -17.84 10.39 -10.86
N PHE A 12 -17.52 9.65 -11.91
CA PHE A 12 -16.62 8.50 -11.89
C PHE A 12 -15.14 8.86 -11.64
N GLN A 13 -14.59 9.88 -12.31
CA GLN A 13 -13.23 10.36 -12.05
C GLN A 13 -13.10 10.91 -10.62
N LEU A 14 -14.11 11.64 -10.14
CA LEU A 14 -14.12 12.13 -8.76
C LEU A 14 -14.13 10.97 -7.74
N PHE A 15 -14.92 9.92 -7.98
CA PHE A 15 -14.97 8.76 -7.09
C PHE A 15 -13.64 8.00 -7.04
N VAL A 16 -12.99 7.82 -8.20
CA VAL A 16 -11.65 7.19 -8.27
C VAL A 16 -10.60 8.08 -7.62
N ALA A 17 -10.64 9.40 -7.84
CA ALA A 17 -9.73 10.35 -7.22
C ALA A 17 -9.87 10.37 -5.69
N LEU A 18 -11.10 10.34 -5.16
CA LEU A 18 -11.36 10.26 -3.73
C LEU A 18 -10.86 8.94 -3.14
N GLY A 19 -11.11 7.81 -3.80
CA GLY A 19 -10.62 6.50 -3.37
C GLY A 19 -9.10 6.43 -3.33
N ALA A 20 -8.43 6.92 -4.38
CA ALA A 20 -6.96 7.01 -4.42
C ALA A 20 -6.41 7.97 -3.36
N GLY A 21 -7.07 9.12 -3.14
CA GLY A 21 -6.70 10.08 -2.11
C GLY A 21 -6.77 9.49 -0.70
N LEU A 22 -7.86 8.78 -0.38
CA LEU A 22 -8.00 8.07 0.89
C LEU A 22 -6.93 6.99 1.06
N PHE A 23 -6.56 6.31 -0.02
CA PHE A 23 -5.50 5.31 0.00
C PHE A 23 -4.14 5.92 0.33
N VAL A 24 -3.78 7.04 -0.29
CA VAL A 24 -2.54 7.79 -0.01
C VAL A 24 -2.50 8.28 1.44
N VAL A 25 -3.62 8.76 1.97
CA VAL A 25 -3.71 9.16 3.38
C VAL A 25 -3.51 7.95 4.30
N GLY A 26 -4.12 6.81 3.96
CA GLY A 26 -3.96 5.55 4.70
C GLY A 26 -2.50 5.07 4.75
N ASP A 27 -1.82 5.07 3.60
CA ASP A 27 -0.39 4.75 3.48
C ASP A 27 0.47 5.68 4.36
N GLY A 28 0.20 7.00 4.32
CA GLY A 28 0.88 7.97 5.17
C GLY A 28 0.69 7.72 6.66
N MET A 29 -0.52 7.35 7.08
CA MET A 29 -0.79 6.99 8.48
C MET A 29 -0.07 5.70 8.90
N GLU A 30 0.02 4.71 8.01
CA GLU A 30 0.76 3.48 8.29
C GLU A 30 2.25 3.77 8.50
N MET A 31 2.88 4.51 7.58
CA MET A 31 4.30 4.89 7.69
C MET A 31 4.60 5.62 9.01
N ALA A 32 3.70 6.50 9.45
CA ALA A 32 3.81 7.16 10.75
C ALA A 32 3.72 6.17 11.91
N ALA A 33 2.75 5.24 11.88
CA ALA A 33 2.61 4.21 12.89
C ALA A 33 3.83 3.27 12.96
N VAL A 34 4.41 2.87 11.81
CA VAL A 34 5.63 2.04 11.77
C VAL A 34 6.82 2.78 12.38
N SER A 35 6.98 4.07 12.10
CA SER A 35 8.06 4.89 12.66
C SER A 35 7.98 4.96 14.19
N MET A 36 6.77 5.09 14.74
CA MET A 36 6.54 5.03 16.19
C MET A 36 6.81 3.63 16.77
N LEU A 37 6.32 2.58 16.10
CA LEU A 37 6.52 1.19 16.50
C LEU A 37 7.99 0.74 16.42
N SER A 38 8.80 1.33 15.56
CA SER A 38 10.21 0.95 15.35
C SER A 38 11.02 1.00 16.65
N LYS A 39 10.78 1.99 17.51
CA LYS A 39 11.43 2.09 18.82
C LYS A 39 10.87 1.08 19.83
N ALA A 40 9.55 0.85 19.80
CA ALA A 40 8.90 -0.13 20.66
C ALA A 40 9.37 -1.57 20.35
N LEU A 41 9.49 -1.91 19.06
CA LEU A 41 9.99 -3.20 18.60
C LEU A 41 11.42 -3.50 19.09
N MET A 42 12.30 -2.49 19.11
CA MET A 42 13.65 -2.67 19.68
C MET A 42 13.62 -2.93 21.18
N PHE A 43 12.73 -2.28 21.92
CA PHE A 43 12.65 -2.40 23.38
C PHE A 43 11.97 -3.70 23.82
N GLU A 44 10.88 -4.09 23.16
CA GLU A 44 10.02 -5.20 23.57
C GLU A 44 10.47 -6.54 22.97
N TRP A 45 10.93 -6.56 21.72
CA TRP A 45 11.38 -7.77 21.03
C TRP A 45 12.91 -7.87 20.90
N GLY A 46 13.67 -6.87 21.36
CA GLY A 46 15.13 -6.89 21.29
C GLY A 46 15.68 -6.86 19.86
N VAL A 47 14.88 -6.34 18.91
CA VAL A 47 15.17 -6.37 17.48
C VAL A 47 16.42 -5.55 17.16
N THR A 48 17.31 -6.11 16.34
CA THR A 48 18.56 -5.45 15.96
C THR A 48 18.33 -4.40 14.87
N TRP A 49 19.19 -3.38 14.76
CA TRP A 49 19.15 -2.40 13.67
C TRP A 49 19.11 -3.03 12.26
N LYS A 50 19.77 -4.18 12.07
CA LYS A 50 19.74 -4.94 10.82
C LYS A 50 18.35 -5.46 10.47
N GLU A 51 17.60 -5.92 11.46
CA GLU A 51 16.25 -6.45 11.29
C GLU A 51 15.25 -5.33 11.00
N LEU A 52 15.42 -4.16 11.62
CA LEU A 52 14.64 -2.97 11.29
C LEU A 52 14.88 -2.52 9.83
N ALA A 53 16.14 -2.55 9.38
CA ALA A 53 16.48 -2.25 7.99
C ALA A 53 15.85 -3.28 7.03
N LEU A 54 15.87 -4.57 7.38
CA LEU A 54 15.20 -5.63 6.62
C LEU A 54 13.69 -5.41 6.52
N LEU A 55 13.02 -4.97 7.59
CA LEU A 55 11.60 -4.61 7.55
C LEU A 55 11.32 -3.49 6.55
N GLY A 56 12.15 -2.45 6.54
CA GLY A 56 12.03 -1.39 5.54
C GLY A 56 12.20 -1.93 4.12
N SER A 57 13.23 -2.74 3.88
CA SER A 57 13.50 -3.35 2.57
C SER A 57 12.38 -4.27 2.09
N ILE A 58 11.75 -5.04 2.98
CA ILE A 58 10.69 -5.98 2.60
C ILE A 58 9.42 -5.26 2.14
N ILE A 59 9.11 -4.11 2.74
CA ILE A 59 7.98 -3.25 2.30
C ILE A 59 8.26 -2.75 0.89
N PHE A 60 9.46 -2.23 0.62
CA PHE A 60 9.83 -1.78 -0.72
C PHE A 60 9.84 -2.91 -1.75
N ALA A 61 10.30 -4.10 -1.37
CA ALA A 61 10.25 -5.28 -2.23
C ALA A 61 8.79 -5.63 -2.58
N GLY A 62 7.90 -5.63 -1.59
CA GLY A 62 6.45 -5.81 -1.80
C GLY A 62 5.87 -4.73 -2.70
N TYR A 63 6.25 -3.47 -2.49
CA TYR A 63 5.82 -2.34 -3.30
C TYR A 63 6.18 -2.52 -4.78
N ILE A 64 7.42 -2.93 -5.10
CA ILE A 64 7.84 -3.16 -6.49
C ILE A 64 6.99 -4.26 -7.14
N VAL A 65 6.81 -5.39 -6.44
CA VAL A 65 6.02 -6.52 -6.92
C VAL A 65 4.57 -6.09 -7.15
N GLY A 66 3.98 -5.41 -6.17
CA GLY A 66 2.64 -4.86 -6.24
C GLY A 66 2.49 -3.91 -7.41
N ASN A 67 3.43 -2.99 -7.61
CA ASN A 67 3.36 -1.96 -8.65
C ASN A 67 3.31 -2.54 -10.06
N ILE A 68 4.12 -3.55 -10.35
CA ILE A 68 4.11 -4.25 -11.64
C ILE A 68 2.76 -4.96 -11.85
N TRP A 69 2.27 -5.65 -10.82
CA TRP A 69 1.03 -6.42 -10.91
C TRP A 69 -0.21 -5.52 -10.96
N GLY A 70 -0.18 -4.40 -10.24
CA GLY A 70 -1.26 -3.43 -10.15
C GLY A 70 -1.56 -2.75 -11.47
N GLY A 71 -0.53 -2.37 -12.22
CA GLY A 71 -0.69 -1.86 -13.59
C GLY A 71 -1.36 -2.90 -14.49
N TYR A 72 -0.85 -4.14 -14.49
CA TYR A 72 -1.39 -5.22 -15.30
C TYR A 72 -2.86 -5.57 -14.95
N CYS A 73 -3.18 -5.66 -13.67
CA CYS A 73 -4.53 -5.96 -13.19
C CYS A 73 -5.51 -4.81 -13.47
N SER A 74 -5.08 -3.56 -13.37
CA SER A 74 -5.89 -2.37 -13.65
C SER A 74 -6.35 -2.35 -15.12
N ASP A 75 -5.43 -2.66 -16.03
CA ASP A 75 -5.70 -2.67 -17.47
C ASP A 75 -6.64 -3.82 -17.88
N ARG A 76 -6.59 -4.96 -17.16
CA ARG A 76 -7.34 -6.17 -17.53
C ARG A 76 -8.71 -6.31 -16.85
N PHE A 77 -8.83 -5.96 -15.56
CA PHE A 77 -10.04 -6.18 -14.76
C PHE A 77 -10.89 -4.91 -14.56
N GLY A 78 -10.40 -3.77 -15.04
CA GLY A 78 -11.05 -2.48 -14.88
C GLY A 78 -10.69 -1.80 -13.56
N ARG A 79 -10.35 -0.51 -13.66
CA ARG A 79 -9.68 0.27 -12.62
C ARG A 79 -10.45 0.39 -11.29
N ARG A 80 -11.79 0.34 -11.31
CA ARG A 80 -12.61 0.39 -10.09
C ARG A 80 -12.43 -0.84 -9.20
N TRP A 81 -12.38 -2.03 -9.80
CA TRP A 81 -12.30 -3.30 -9.06
C TRP A 81 -10.88 -3.55 -8.58
N ALA A 82 -9.89 -3.12 -9.37
CA ALA A 82 -8.49 -3.14 -9.00
C ALA A 82 -8.23 -2.34 -7.71
N LEU A 83 -8.69 -1.08 -7.64
CA LEU A 83 -8.54 -0.24 -6.44
C LEU A 83 -9.19 -0.85 -5.19
N PHE A 84 -10.39 -1.41 -5.32
CA PHE A 84 -11.04 -2.11 -4.21
C PHE A 84 -10.25 -3.35 -3.76
N ALA A 85 -9.79 -4.18 -4.70
CA ALA A 85 -9.01 -5.37 -4.38
C ALA A 85 -7.69 -5.01 -3.67
N PHE A 86 -6.98 -3.98 -4.13
CA PHE A 86 -5.73 -3.53 -3.50
C PHE A 86 -5.98 -2.95 -2.10
N GLY A 87 -7.07 -2.21 -1.90
CA GLY A 87 -7.50 -1.75 -0.58
C GLY A 87 -7.78 -2.91 0.38
N VAL A 88 -8.38 -4.00 -0.09
CA VAL A 88 -8.61 -5.20 0.73
C VAL A 88 -7.28 -5.87 1.12
N VAL A 89 -6.33 -5.99 0.18
CA VAL A 89 -5.00 -6.55 0.46
C VAL A 89 -4.25 -5.70 1.49
N PHE A 90 -4.33 -4.38 1.36
CA PHE A 90 -3.75 -3.42 2.30
C PHE A 90 -4.33 -3.58 3.71
N LEU A 91 -5.67 -3.58 3.84
CA LEU A 91 -6.35 -3.75 5.12
C LEU A 91 -6.05 -5.12 5.74
N PHE A 92 -5.99 -6.16 4.93
CA PHE A 92 -5.64 -7.50 5.39
C PHE A 92 -4.20 -7.57 5.93
N GLY A 93 -3.24 -7.00 5.20
CA GLY A 93 -1.84 -6.91 5.66
C GLY A 93 -1.72 -6.12 6.98
N GLY A 94 -2.41 -4.97 7.07
CA GLY A 94 -2.46 -4.18 8.29
C GLY A 94 -3.09 -4.92 9.48
N PHE A 95 -4.19 -5.64 9.26
CA PHE A 95 -4.83 -6.44 10.30
C PHE A 95 -3.93 -7.59 10.77
N CYS A 96 -3.28 -8.29 9.84
CA CYS A 96 -2.30 -9.32 10.17
C CYS A 96 -1.12 -8.77 10.98
N SER A 97 -0.69 -7.53 10.73
CA SER A 97 0.36 -6.90 11.54
C SER A 97 -0.06 -6.72 13.00
N VAL A 98 -1.32 -6.37 13.27
CA VAL A 98 -1.82 -6.17 14.65
C VAL A 98 -1.87 -7.48 15.43
N VAL A 99 -2.21 -8.58 14.76
CA VAL A 99 -2.32 -9.92 15.37
C VAL A 99 -0.96 -10.64 15.43
N SER A 100 0.11 -10.06 14.88
CA SER A 100 1.41 -10.73 14.82
C SER A 100 2.13 -10.72 16.17
N TYR A 101 2.43 -11.91 16.69
CA TYR A 101 3.18 -12.13 17.94
C TYR A 101 4.68 -12.41 17.71
N SER A 102 5.15 -12.36 16.45
CA SER A 102 6.52 -12.68 16.09
C SER A 102 7.02 -11.79 14.96
N PHE A 103 8.31 -11.43 15.01
CA PHE A 103 8.98 -10.59 14.02
C PHE A 103 8.81 -11.09 12.59
N THR A 104 8.89 -12.40 12.34
CA THR A 104 8.73 -12.97 11.00
C THR A 104 7.32 -12.77 10.46
N VAL A 105 6.30 -12.97 11.29
CA VAL A 105 4.89 -12.77 10.91
C VAL A 105 4.62 -11.29 10.65
N PHE A 106 5.20 -10.41 11.47
CA PHE A 106 5.15 -8.98 11.26
C PHE A 106 5.81 -8.59 9.92
N ALA A 107 7.00 -9.11 9.61
CA ALA A 107 7.70 -8.85 8.35
C ALA A 107 6.91 -9.34 7.11
N ILE A 108 6.30 -10.52 7.18
CA ILE A 108 5.45 -11.04 6.09
C ILE A 108 4.22 -10.16 5.92
N SER A 109 3.56 -9.78 7.01
CA SER A 109 2.41 -8.88 6.93
C SER A 109 2.78 -7.55 6.27
N ARG A 110 3.96 -7.01 6.56
CA ARG A 110 4.50 -5.79 5.93
C ARG A 110 4.77 -5.95 4.45
N PHE A 111 5.27 -7.10 4.02
CA PHE A 111 5.40 -7.41 2.60
C PHE A 111 4.04 -7.38 1.89
N VAL A 112 3.02 -8.02 2.49
CA VAL A 112 1.65 -8.04 1.94
C VAL A 112 1.06 -6.63 1.86
N THR A 113 1.25 -5.81 2.90
CA THR A 113 0.81 -4.41 2.88
C THR A 113 1.53 -3.62 1.79
N GLY A 114 2.85 -3.80 1.66
CA GLY A 114 3.65 -3.23 0.58
C GLY A 114 3.14 -3.60 -0.81
N VAL A 115 2.74 -4.85 -1.02
CA VAL A 115 2.11 -5.30 -2.29
C VAL A 115 0.80 -4.55 -2.55
N GLY A 116 -0.04 -4.37 -1.54
CA GLY A 116 -1.28 -3.59 -1.66
C GLY A 116 -1.01 -2.13 -2.05
N ILE A 117 -0.04 -1.50 -1.39
CA ILE A 117 0.37 -0.10 -1.67
C ILE A 117 0.93 0.03 -3.08
N GLY A 118 1.87 -0.84 -3.44
CA GLY A 118 2.47 -0.86 -4.77
C GLY A 118 1.42 -1.05 -5.86
N ALA A 119 0.49 -1.98 -5.67
CA ALA A 119 -0.53 -2.26 -6.68
C ALA A 119 -1.47 -1.08 -6.92
N ALA A 120 -1.86 -0.36 -5.85
CA ALA A 120 -2.61 0.88 -5.96
C ALA A 120 -1.82 1.95 -6.73
N ALA A 121 -0.55 2.16 -6.39
CA ALA A 121 0.32 3.11 -7.10
C ALA A 121 0.49 2.77 -8.58
N GLY A 122 0.72 1.50 -8.92
CA GLY A 122 0.87 1.02 -10.29
C GLY A 122 -0.37 1.28 -11.12
N SER A 123 -1.56 1.04 -10.54
CA SER A 123 -2.85 1.31 -11.19
C SER A 123 -3.15 2.80 -11.40
N ALA A 124 -2.51 3.69 -10.64
CA ALA A 124 -2.62 5.14 -10.80
C ALA A 124 -1.63 5.70 -11.82
N SER A 125 -0.52 5.00 -12.09
CA SER A 125 0.49 5.41 -13.08
C SER A 125 0.13 5.05 -14.52
N SER A 126 -0.77 4.08 -14.73
CA SER A 126 -1.22 3.62 -16.05
C SER A 126 -2.31 4.51 -16.68
N LEU A 127 -2.30 5.80 -16.36
CA LEU A 127 -3.47 6.69 -16.35
C LEU A 127 -3.24 7.95 -17.18
#